data_AF-A0A5N0I1W4-F1
#
_entry.id   AF-A0A5N0I1W4-F1
#
_cell.length_a   1.000
_cell.length_b   1.000
_cell.length_c   1.000
_cell.angle_alpha   90.00
_cell.angle_beta   90.00
_cell.angle_gamma   90.00
#
_symmetry.space_group_name_H-M   'P 1'
#
loop_
_entity.id
_entity.type
_entity.pdbx_description
1 polymer ?
#
loop_
_entity_poly.entity_id
_entity_poly.type
_entity_poly.pdbx_seq_one_letter_code
_entity_poly.pdbx_strand_id
1 'polypeptide(L)'
;MNLVHLCSRSAWSRAQTSGQLRPASLTDAGFIHLSSPEQVHLPANRLFRGRDDLVLLHIDPDRLTAPVRWEPGCTTDPESMLFPHLYGPLPVDAVISVTRYRPGPDGDFAPAGSVQIVAQDLGTAGVTQLRHGLRLDLADPFPGHAVDLTDLV
;
A
#
# COMPACT_ATOMS: atom_id res chain seq x y z
N MET A 1 1.27 6.44 -16.94
CA MET A 1 2.28 5.68 -16.15
C MET A 1 1.61 5.23 -14.87
N ASN A 2 1.72 3.97 -14.46
CA ASN A 2 1.03 3.49 -13.24
C ASN A 2 1.99 3.62 -12.05
N LEU A 3 1.58 4.32 -11.00
CA LEU A 3 2.35 4.46 -9.77
C LEU A 3 1.66 3.68 -8.65
N VAL A 4 2.44 3.19 -7.70
CA VAL A 4 1.90 2.55 -6.49
C VAL A 4 2.47 3.18 -5.22
N HIS A 5 1.66 3.18 -4.17
CA HIS A 5 2.09 3.44 -2.81
C HIS A 5 1.80 2.23 -1.93
N LEU A 6 2.79 1.78 -1.17
CA LEU A 6 2.67 0.70 -0.19
C LEU A 6 2.35 1.30 1.18
N CYS A 7 1.26 0.85 1.81
CA CYS A 7 0.94 1.22 3.18
C CYS A 7 0.19 0.11 3.91
N SER A 8 0.02 0.24 5.23
CA SER A 8 -0.85 -0.67 5.97
C SER A 8 -2.31 -0.46 5.59
N ARG A 9 -3.09 -1.54 5.63
CA ARG A 9 -4.56 -1.49 5.45
C ARG A 9 -5.22 -0.49 6.42
N SER A 10 -4.70 -0.38 7.64
CA SER A 10 -5.22 0.57 8.63
C SER A 10 -4.97 2.03 8.23
N ALA A 11 -3.79 2.34 7.71
CA ALA A 11 -3.45 3.68 7.22
C ALA A 11 -4.34 4.06 6.03
N TRP A 12 -4.55 3.14 5.09
CA TRP A 12 -5.49 3.35 3.99
C TRP A 12 -6.93 3.58 4.48
N SER A 13 -7.41 2.79 5.44
CA SER A 13 -8.74 2.99 6.02
C SER A 13 -8.91 4.38 6.65
N ARG A 14 -7.89 4.90 7.35
CA ARG A 14 -7.93 6.26 7.90
C ARG A 14 -7.92 7.32 6.80
N ALA A 15 -7.10 7.13 5.76
CA ALA A 15 -7.01 8.05 4.64
C ALA A 15 -8.35 8.21 3.91
N GLN A 16 -9.09 7.12 3.71
CA GLN A 16 -10.42 7.17 3.11
C GLN A 16 -11.39 8.06 3.90
N THR A 17 -11.30 8.08 5.23
CA THR A 17 -12.11 8.95 6.08
C THR A 17 -11.64 10.42 6.02
N SER A 18 -10.33 10.67 5.93
CA SER A 18 -9.76 12.03 5.90
C SER A 18 -9.65 12.64 4.50
N GLY A 19 -9.91 11.88 3.44
CA GLY A 19 -9.81 12.30 2.03
C GLY A 19 -8.39 12.31 1.45
N GLN A 20 -7.36 12.07 2.26
CA GLN A 20 -5.97 12.04 1.82
C GLN A 20 -5.10 11.19 2.75
N LEU A 21 -4.04 10.62 2.19
CA LEU A 21 -2.99 9.91 2.93
C LEU A 21 -1.82 10.87 3.22
N ARG A 22 -1.33 10.83 4.48
CA ARG A 22 -0.19 11.61 4.97
C ARG A 22 0.70 10.71 5.84
N PRO A 23 1.61 9.92 5.25
CA PRO A 23 2.53 9.08 6.02
C PRO A 23 3.59 9.94 6.74
N ALA A 24 4.30 9.35 7.71
CA ALA A 24 5.36 10.03 8.47
C ALA A 24 6.42 10.67 7.55
N SER A 25 6.81 9.98 6.47
CA SER A 25 7.78 10.48 5.49
C SER A 25 7.41 11.85 4.88
N LEU A 26 6.12 12.19 4.77
CA LEU A 26 5.71 13.51 4.28
C LEU A 26 6.07 14.62 5.28
N THR A 27 6.02 14.32 6.58
CA THR A 27 6.42 15.24 7.64
C THR A 27 7.94 15.27 7.79
N ASP A 28 8.59 14.11 7.74
CA ASP A 28 10.00 13.96 8.10
C ASP A 28 10.95 14.25 6.94
N ALA A 29 10.64 13.74 5.74
CA ALA A 29 11.44 13.91 4.52
C ALA A 29 10.83 14.92 3.53
N GLY A 30 9.56 15.31 3.71
CA GLY A 30 8.87 16.27 2.84
C GLY A 30 8.19 15.64 1.62
N PHE A 31 8.20 14.31 1.48
CA PHE A 31 7.59 13.60 0.35
C PHE A 31 7.05 12.22 0.73
N ILE A 32 6.16 11.69 -0.10
CA ILE A 32 5.65 10.33 -0.04
C ILE A 32 6.42 9.47 -1.04
N HIS A 33 6.98 8.35 -0.57
CA HIS A 33 7.58 7.35 -1.44
C HIS A 33 6.51 6.64 -2.27
N LEU A 34 6.67 6.68 -3.58
CA LEU A 34 5.93 5.87 -4.53
C LEU A 34 6.88 4.84 -5.18
N SER A 35 6.34 3.95 -5.99
CA SER A 35 7.12 3.00 -6.78
C SER A 35 6.43 2.75 -8.12
N SER A 36 7.15 2.20 -9.08
CA SER A 36 6.50 1.42 -10.13
C SER A 36 6.02 0.07 -9.56
N PRO A 37 4.99 -0.57 -10.15
CA PRO A 37 4.56 -1.91 -9.76
C PRO A 37 5.68 -2.95 -9.80
N GLU A 38 6.63 -2.79 -10.71
CA GLU A 38 7.76 -3.69 -10.90
C GLU A 38 8.80 -3.51 -9.80
N GLN A 39 8.95 -2.30 -9.23
CA GLN A 39 9.97 -2.00 -8.21
C GLN A 39 9.48 -2.12 -6.78
N VAL A 40 8.16 -2.08 -6.51
CA VAL A 40 7.62 -1.95 -5.13
C VAL A 40 8.01 -3.10 -4.18
N HIS A 41 8.37 -4.26 -4.71
CA HIS A 41 8.90 -5.38 -3.92
C HIS A 41 10.25 -5.08 -3.25
N LEU A 42 11.07 -4.19 -3.82
CA LEU A 42 12.37 -3.81 -3.27
C LEU A 42 12.25 -3.13 -1.89
N PRO A 43 11.52 -2.01 -1.73
CA PRO A 43 11.30 -1.41 -0.41
C PRO A 43 10.45 -2.31 0.48
N ALA A 44 9.50 -3.08 -0.07
CA ALA A 44 8.71 -4.03 0.73
C ALA A 44 9.58 -5.08 1.44
N ASN A 45 10.54 -5.66 0.71
CA ASN A 45 11.48 -6.64 1.26
C ASN A 45 12.49 -6.02 2.24
N ARG A 46 12.90 -4.78 2.01
CA ARG A 46 13.84 -4.06 2.88
C ARG A 46 13.22 -3.66 4.22
N LEU A 47 11.96 -3.20 4.21
CA LEU A 47 11.34 -2.54 5.36
C LEU A 47 10.20 -3.32 6.03
N PHE A 48 9.52 -4.18 5.28
CA PHE A 48 8.26 -4.79 5.74
C PHE A 48 8.20 -6.30 5.59
N ARG A 49 9.35 -6.97 5.44
CA ARG A 49 9.45 -8.42 5.28
C ARG A 49 8.58 -9.17 6.27
N GLY A 50 7.74 -10.08 5.78
CA GLY A 50 6.83 -10.88 6.59
C GLY A 50 5.54 -10.21 7.07
N ARG A 51 5.33 -8.89 6.86
CA ARG A 51 4.05 -8.25 7.18
C ARG A 51 2.96 -8.67 6.20
N ASP A 52 1.77 -8.98 6.71
CA ASP A 52 0.64 -9.49 5.91
C ASP A 52 -0.55 -8.50 5.81
N ASP A 53 -0.42 -7.34 6.44
CA ASP A 53 -1.46 -6.32 6.53
C ASP A 53 -1.26 -5.15 5.55
N LEU A 54 -0.39 -5.32 4.55
CA LEU A 54 -0.06 -4.30 3.57
C LEU A 54 -1.01 -4.30 2.36
N VAL A 55 -1.17 -3.12 1.77
CA VAL A 55 -1.90 -2.89 0.53
C VAL A 55 -1.08 -2.03 -0.43
N LEU A 56 -1.31 -2.22 -1.73
CA LEU A 56 -0.83 -1.31 -2.78
C LEU A 56 -1.98 -0.44 -3.24
N LEU A 57 -1.78 0.87 -3.14
CA LEU A 57 -2.66 1.87 -3.73
C LEU A 57 -2.15 2.14 -5.14
N HIS A 58 -2.92 1.77 -6.17
CA HIS A 58 -2.61 2.10 -7.55
C HIS A 58 -3.10 3.52 -7.84
N ILE A 59 -2.22 4.36 -8.37
CA ILE A 59 -2.39 5.81 -8.43
C ILE A 59 -2.39 6.25 -9.89
N ASP A 60 -3.40 7.04 -10.22
CA ASP A 60 -3.44 7.81 -11.45
C ASP A 60 -2.63 9.11 -11.27
N PRO A 61 -1.47 9.25 -11.95
CA PRO A 61 -0.62 10.42 -11.79
C PRO A 61 -1.29 11.71 -12.25
N ASP A 62 -2.28 11.65 -13.16
CA ASP A 62 -2.97 12.83 -13.67
C ASP A 62 -3.94 13.44 -12.64
N ARG A 63 -4.23 12.69 -11.57
CA ARG A 63 -5.08 13.11 -10.44
C ARG A 63 -4.28 13.58 -9.23
N LEU A 64 -2.95 13.61 -9.33
CA LEU A 64 -2.08 14.13 -8.29
C LEU A 64 -2.08 15.66 -8.30
N THR A 65 -2.14 16.25 -7.12
CA THR A 65 -2.18 17.71 -6.92
C THR A 65 -0.82 18.30 -6.54
N ALA A 66 0.20 17.46 -6.41
CA ALA A 66 1.56 17.82 -6.03
C ALA A 66 2.58 17.21 -7.01
N PRO A 67 3.77 17.82 -7.17
CA PRO A 67 4.74 17.35 -8.14
C PRO A 67 5.34 16.00 -7.75
N VAL A 68 5.61 15.18 -8.77
CA VAL A 68 6.35 13.92 -8.65
C VAL A 68 7.74 14.12 -9.21
N ARG A 69 8.78 13.71 -8.47
CA ARG A 69 10.17 13.69 -8.95
C ARG A 69 10.74 12.28 -8.87
N TRP A 70 11.65 11.96 -9.79
CA TRP A 70 12.33 10.66 -9.83
C TRP A 70 13.72 10.81 -9.26
N GLU A 71 13.95 10.21 -8.09
CA GLU A 71 15.16 10.39 -7.29
C GLU A 71 15.59 9.03 -6.71
N PRO A 72 16.86 8.84 -6.32
CA PRO A 72 17.28 7.62 -5.64
C PRO A 72 16.45 7.36 -4.38
N GLY A 73 16.09 6.09 -4.13
CA GLY A 73 15.29 5.70 -2.97
C GLY A 73 16.08 5.79 -1.66
N CYS A 74 17.39 5.56 -1.73
CA CYS A 74 18.30 5.87 -0.64
C CYS A 74 19.71 6.21 -1.14
N THR A 75 20.56 6.69 -0.23
CA THR A 75 21.94 7.14 -0.54
C THR A 75 22.86 6.03 -1.03
N THR A 76 22.51 4.76 -0.79
CA THR A 76 23.29 3.59 -1.21
C THR A 76 22.73 2.92 -2.46
N ASP A 77 21.56 3.34 -2.96
CA ASP A 77 21.02 2.84 -4.22
C ASP A 77 21.87 3.40 -5.40
N PRO A 78 22.05 2.63 -6.49
CA PRO A 78 22.70 3.14 -7.69
C PRO A 78 21.97 4.38 -8.23
N GLU A 79 22.69 5.35 -8.81
CA GLU A 79 22.07 6.57 -9.39
C GLU A 79 21.00 6.26 -10.44
N SER A 80 21.11 5.13 -11.14
CA SER A 80 20.13 4.67 -12.12
C SER A 80 18.85 4.10 -11.50
N MET A 81 18.84 3.79 -10.20
CA MET A 81 17.70 3.22 -9.49
C MET A 81 16.86 4.34 -8.89
N LEU A 82 15.97 4.89 -9.72
CA LEU A 82 15.09 5.99 -9.33
C LEU A 82 13.72 5.48 -8.87
N PHE A 83 13.19 6.15 -7.86
CA PHE A 83 11.84 6.00 -7.35
C PHE A 83 11.08 7.34 -7.46
N PRO A 84 9.77 7.29 -7.70
CA PRO A 84 8.93 8.49 -7.70
C PRO A 84 8.68 8.98 -6.26
N HIS A 85 8.92 10.25 -6.01
CA HIS A 85 8.61 10.95 -4.77
C HIS A 85 7.53 12.00 -5.00
N LEU A 86 6.42 11.89 -4.29
CA LEU A 86 5.31 12.85 -4.33
C LEU A 86 5.50 13.91 -3.24
N TYR A 87 5.72 15.16 -3.62
CA TYR A 87 5.99 16.27 -2.69
C TYR A 87 4.69 16.91 -2.17
N GLY A 88 3.81 16.09 -1.60
CA GLY A 88 2.51 16.50 -1.06
C GLY A 88 1.69 15.32 -0.54
N PRO A 89 0.52 15.58 0.07
CA PRO A 89 -0.40 14.50 0.44
C PRO A 89 -0.89 13.75 -0.79
N LEU A 90 -1.17 12.45 -0.65
CA LEU A 90 -1.80 11.65 -1.70
C LEU A 90 -3.33 11.76 -1.56
N PRO A 91 -4.06 12.38 -2.50
CA PRO A 91 -5.52 12.42 -2.46
C PRO A 91 -6.09 11.00 -2.61
N VAL A 92 -7.13 10.66 -1.83
CA VAL A 92 -7.85 9.38 -1.97
C VAL A 92 -8.40 9.22 -3.39
N ASP A 93 -8.87 10.33 -3.98
CA ASP A 93 -9.37 10.35 -5.34
C ASP A 93 -8.29 9.93 -6.36
N ALA A 94 -7.01 10.20 -6.14
CA ALA A 94 -5.97 9.75 -7.06
C ALA A 94 -5.78 8.22 -7.07
N VAL A 95 -6.32 7.51 -6.07
CA VAL A 95 -6.24 6.04 -5.97
C VAL A 95 -7.35 5.40 -6.83
N ILE A 96 -6.95 4.70 -7.88
CA ILE A 96 -7.88 4.07 -8.85
C ILE A 96 -8.16 2.60 -8.56
N SER A 97 -7.27 1.92 -7.81
CA SER A 97 -7.54 0.58 -7.29
C SER A 97 -6.65 0.26 -6.09
N VAL A 98 -7.06 -0.73 -5.30
CA VAL A 98 -6.31 -1.18 -4.13
C VAL A 98 -6.16 -2.69 -4.18
N THR A 99 -4.93 -3.18 -4.05
CA THR A 99 -4.65 -4.62 -4.02
C THR A 99 -4.03 -5.01 -2.69
N ARG A 100 -4.42 -6.19 -2.16
CA ARG A 100 -3.73 -6.78 -1.01
C ARG A 100 -2.35 -7.22 -1.47
N TYR A 101 -1.33 -6.88 -0.69
CA TYR A 101 0.05 -7.23 -1.02
C TYR A 101 0.63 -8.04 0.10
N ARG A 102 0.78 -9.34 -0.15
CA ARG A 102 1.16 -10.33 0.84
C ARG A 102 2.52 -10.92 0.49
N PRO A 103 3.35 -11.20 1.50
CA PRO A 103 4.57 -11.94 1.29
C PRO A 103 4.26 -13.40 0.97
N GLY A 104 5.20 -14.06 0.32
CA GLY A 104 5.23 -15.52 0.18
C GLY A 104 5.56 -16.21 1.51
N PRO A 105 5.62 -17.56 1.51
CA PRO A 105 5.92 -18.36 2.70
C PRO A 105 7.25 -17.98 3.39
N ASP A 106 8.22 -17.52 2.61
CA ASP A 106 9.54 -17.13 3.11
C ASP A 106 9.59 -15.70 3.68
N GLY A 107 8.46 -14.97 3.65
CA GLY A 107 8.34 -13.60 4.11
C GLY A 107 8.65 -12.54 3.04
N ASP A 108 9.06 -12.95 1.83
CA ASP A 108 9.43 -12.05 0.75
C ASP A 108 8.24 -11.68 -0.15
N PHE A 109 8.22 -10.45 -0.61
CA PHE A 109 7.28 -9.91 -1.58
C PHE A 109 7.82 -10.07 -3.00
N ALA A 110 6.94 -10.52 -3.90
CA ALA A 110 7.22 -10.62 -5.33
C ALA A 110 6.81 -9.33 -6.08
N PRO A 111 7.41 -9.01 -7.24
CA PRO A 111 7.01 -7.84 -8.04
C PRO A 111 5.50 -7.78 -8.31
N ALA A 112 4.87 -6.62 -8.10
CA ALA A 112 3.41 -6.48 -8.25
C ALA A 112 2.94 -6.53 -9.72
N GLY A 113 3.83 -6.22 -10.67
CA GLY A 113 3.55 -6.35 -12.12
C GLY A 113 3.46 -7.79 -12.62
N SER A 114 3.76 -8.79 -11.78
CA SER A 114 3.84 -10.21 -12.19
C SER A 114 2.57 -11.03 -11.95
N VAL A 115 1.44 -10.40 -11.58
CA VAL A 115 0.19 -11.13 -11.28
C VAL A 115 -0.36 -11.81 -12.54
N GLN A 116 -0.23 -13.14 -12.59
CA GLN A 116 -1.03 -13.97 -13.48
C GLN A 116 -2.51 -13.82 -13.10
N ILE A 117 -3.34 -13.49 -14.08
CA ILE A 117 -4.80 -13.52 -13.94
C ILE A 117 -5.20 -14.97 -13.69
N VAL A 118 -5.55 -15.28 -12.44
CA VAL A 118 -6.33 -16.49 -12.15
C VAL A 118 -7.77 -16.15 -12.53
N ALA A 119 -8.22 -16.63 -13.68
CA ALA A 119 -9.63 -16.64 -14.04
C ALA A 119 -10.37 -17.49 -13.00
N GLN A 120 -11.04 -16.85 -12.05
CA GLN A 120 -12.01 -17.55 -11.20
C GLN A 120 -13.36 -17.51 -11.92
N ASP A 121 -13.66 -18.64 -12.54
CA ASP A 121 -14.94 -19.19 -12.99
C ASP A 121 -16.14 -18.23 -13.14
N LEU A 122 -16.60 -18.06 -14.37
CA LEU A 122 -17.89 -17.45 -14.70
C LEU A 122 -18.98 -18.53 -14.74
N GLY A 123 -19.86 -18.53 -13.73
CA GLY A 123 -21.19 -19.18 -13.75
C GLY A 123 -21.47 -20.03 -12.50
N THR A 124 -22.68 -20.14 -11.94
CA THR A 124 -24.04 -19.71 -12.32
C THR A 124 -24.88 -19.58 -11.04
N ALA A 125 -25.89 -18.71 -11.07
CA ALA A 125 -26.83 -18.38 -9.99
C ALA A 125 -27.51 -19.57 -9.26
N GLY A 126 -27.84 -19.39 -7.97
CA GLY A 126 -29.08 -19.96 -7.39
C GLY A 126 -29.14 -20.30 -5.88
N VAL A 127 -29.79 -19.42 -5.10
CA VAL A 127 -30.85 -19.71 -4.09
C VAL A 127 -30.51 -20.19 -2.64
N THR A 128 -30.81 -19.29 -1.69
CA THR A 128 -31.48 -19.42 -0.35
C THR A 128 -30.73 -19.83 0.93
N GLN A 129 -30.51 -18.80 1.77
CA GLN A 129 -30.83 -18.60 3.20
C GLN A 129 -30.83 -19.81 4.16
N LEU A 130 -29.99 -19.73 5.20
CA LEU A 130 -30.39 -20.05 6.58
C LEU A 130 -29.77 -19.08 7.59
N ARG A 131 -30.65 -18.62 8.48
CA ARG A 131 -30.53 -17.70 9.63
C ARG A 131 -29.95 -18.40 10.87
N HIS A 132 -29.52 -17.56 11.82
CA HIS A 132 -29.11 -17.73 13.24
C HIS A 132 -27.67 -17.21 13.42
N GLY A 133 -27.34 -16.18 14.21
CA GLY A 133 -28.01 -15.61 15.38
C GLY A 133 -27.10 -15.79 16.59
N LEU A 134 -26.08 -14.94 16.77
CA LEU A 134 -25.55 -14.61 18.10
C LEU A 134 -24.82 -13.26 18.07
N ARG A 135 -25.04 -12.50 19.14
CA ARG A 135 -24.71 -11.09 19.35
C ARG A 135 -23.71 -11.02 20.51
N LEU A 136 -22.76 -10.08 20.39
CA LEU A 136 -21.86 -9.51 21.43
C LEU A 136 -20.80 -10.49 22.00
N ASP A 137 -19.54 -10.11 22.26
CA ASP A 137 -19.05 -8.88 22.87
C ASP A 137 -17.69 -8.42 22.32
N LEU A 138 -17.49 -7.09 22.35
CA LEU A 138 -16.18 -6.44 22.26
C LEU A 138 -15.33 -6.82 23.48
N ALA A 139 -14.09 -7.20 23.21
CA ALA A 139 -12.97 -6.85 24.08
C ALA A 139 -11.81 -6.47 23.15
N ASP A 140 -11.58 -5.17 22.98
CA ASP A 140 -10.35 -4.64 22.38
C ASP A 140 -9.21 -4.79 23.40
N PRO A 141 -8.16 -5.59 23.14
CA PRO A 141 -6.96 -5.53 23.95
C PRO A 141 -5.99 -4.49 23.35
N PHE A 142 -6.06 -3.30 23.94
CA PHE A 142 -4.95 -2.40 24.28
C PHE A 142 -4.05 -1.79 23.18
N PRO A 143 -3.53 -0.56 23.43
CA PRO A 143 -2.92 0.28 22.42
C PRO A 143 -1.47 -0.14 22.19
N GLY A 144 -1.24 -0.98 21.20
CA GLY A 144 0.06 -1.04 20.55
C GLY A 144 0.27 0.27 19.83
N HIS A 145 1.05 1.18 20.40
CA HIS A 145 1.60 2.31 19.66
C HIS A 145 2.31 1.71 18.44
N ALA A 146 1.69 1.84 17.27
CA ALA A 146 2.33 1.53 16.02
C ALA A 146 3.44 2.56 15.85
N VAL A 147 4.61 2.23 16.36
CA VAL A 147 5.86 2.83 15.91
C VAL A 147 5.91 2.59 14.41
N ASP A 148 5.68 3.65 13.64
CA ASP A 148 5.85 3.68 12.20
C ASP A 148 7.36 3.60 11.98
N LEU A 149 7.89 2.37 11.93
CA LEU A 149 9.30 2.10 11.63
C LEU A 149 9.57 2.28 10.13
N THR A 150 9.04 3.34 9.53
CA THR A 150 9.13 3.62 8.08
C THR A 150 10.48 4.17 7.65
N ASP A 151 11.39 4.48 8.57
CA ASP A 151 12.56 5.30 8.25
C ASP A 151 13.86 4.76 8.87
N LEU A 152 14.36 3.65 8.32
CA LEU A 152 15.77 3.27 8.45
C LEU A 152 16.36 3.07 7.05
N VAL A 153 16.86 4.17 6.50
CA VAL A 153 18.17 4.17 5.85
C VAL A 153 19.07 5.16 6.57
#